data_AF-A0A955HQ18-F1
#
_entry.id   AF-A0A955HQ18-F1
#
_cell.length_a   1.000
_cell.length_b   1.000
_cell.length_c   1.000
_cell.angle_alpha   90.00
_cell.angle_beta   90.00
_cell.angle_gamma   90.00
#
_symmetry.space_group_name_H-M   'P 1'
#
loop_
_entity.id
_entity.type
_entity.pdbx_description
1 polymer ?
#
loop_
_entity_poly.entity_id
_entity_poly.type
_entity_poly.pdbx_seq_one_letter_code
_entity_poly.pdbx_strand_id
1 'polypeptide(L)'
;MNEHDYSVLSKPGFSSQSREGRELRMRYFMLTDRLIHTIQSGIEVRAAEGGVEYKSIDVVLFLDKSARPVSWLLRDLWPVLAQDSAGFVPAMPEIRYINIGKDQQVTPDDVMRLRAVFMQPKNRRLVAEGVIDRPSFLDNKTILVVDEVRATGKTLKNALLVLRRSFPTTHFRGTYWMDSIGVQNQGPFATMGENPVWYRSDTDIGRGVKSKGVSMPNGDNNPYRASRLSWDFLSRRWESPDLLSQKLREDIKHLTTHPDVPIRAHPARSEDEGFELYKRRMERLNPGLTFTEIMKQIHEILDVRR
;
A
#
# COMPACT_ATOMS: atom_id res chain seq x y z
N MET A 1 20.73 26.77 0.94
CA MET A 1 19.36 26.20 0.93
C MET A 1 19.17 25.50 2.26
N ASN A 2 18.09 25.77 3.00
CA ASN A 2 17.83 25.05 4.24
C ASN A 2 17.46 23.61 3.90
N GLU A 3 18.18 22.65 4.49
CA GLU A 3 17.89 21.23 4.36
C GLU A 3 16.48 20.94 4.93
N HIS A 4 15.65 20.20 4.19
CA HIS A 4 14.30 19.87 4.67
C HIS A 4 14.39 18.90 5.85
N ASP A 5 13.78 19.28 6.97
CA ASP A 5 13.73 18.41 8.15
C ASP A 5 12.73 17.27 7.92
N TYR A 6 13.26 16.10 7.54
CA TYR A 6 12.55 14.82 7.45
C TYR A 6 12.33 14.19 8.83
N SER A 7 11.91 14.96 9.84
CA SER A 7 11.82 14.50 11.23
C SER A 7 10.92 13.29 11.45
N VAL A 8 9.95 13.04 10.56
CA VAL A 8 9.11 11.83 10.60
C VAL A 8 9.76 10.68 9.82
N LEU A 9 10.23 10.93 8.60
CA LEU A 9 10.85 9.90 7.75
C LEU A 9 12.28 9.50 8.15
N SER A 10 12.85 10.13 9.19
CA SER A 10 14.22 9.88 9.65
C SER A 10 14.32 9.07 10.96
N LYS A 11 13.20 8.69 11.58
CA LYS A 11 13.19 7.96 12.85
C LYS A 11 12.69 6.53 12.64
N PRO A 12 13.51 5.47 12.79
CA PRO A 12 13.02 4.11 12.64
C PRO A 12 11.87 3.82 13.61
N GLY A 13 10.86 3.08 13.15
CA GLY A 13 9.64 2.82 13.92
C GLY A 13 9.89 2.06 15.21
N PHE A 14 10.84 1.12 15.24
CA PHE A 14 11.29 0.34 16.41
C PHE A 14 12.57 -0.42 16.06
N SER A 15 13.77 0.17 16.22
CA SER A 15 15.03 -0.58 16.32
C SER A 15 16.11 0.25 17.01
N SER A 16 16.94 -0.40 17.84
CA SER A 16 18.08 0.19 18.56
C SER A 16 19.32 0.41 17.68
N GLN A 17 19.24 0.07 16.39
CA GLN A 17 20.26 0.37 15.40
C GLN A 17 19.66 1.38 14.41
N SER A 18 19.96 2.66 14.62
CA SER A 18 19.48 3.74 13.76
C SER A 18 20.02 3.54 12.35
N ARG A 19 19.15 3.11 11.42
CA ARG A 19 19.34 3.55 10.04
C ARG A 19 19.32 5.07 10.06
N GLU A 20 20.33 5.68 9.45
CA GLU A 20 20.24 7.08 9.10
C GLU A 20 18.99 7.26 8.22
N GLY A 21 18.24 8.34 8.43
CA GLY A 21 16.97 8.57 7.74
C GLY A 21 17.06 8.44 6.22
N ARG A 22 18.24 8.70 5.65
CA ARG A 22 18.56 8.52 4.23
C ARG A 22 18.37 7.09 3.75
N GLU A 23 18.83 6.08 4.50
CA GLU A 23 18.67 4.68 4.13
C GLU A 23 17.19 4.27 4.10
N LEU A 24 16.40 4.76 5.06
CA LEU A 24 14.95 4.51 5.12
C LEU A 24 14.22 5.13 3.92
N ARG A 25 14.51 6.40 3.61
CA ARG A 25 13.92 7.10 2.46
C ARG A 25 14.25 6.42 1.14
N MET A 26 15.51 6.02 0.94
CA MET A 26 15.93 5.26 -0.25
C MET A 26 15.17 3.93 -0.36
N ARG A 27 14.97 3.24 0.76
CA ARG A 27 14.18 2.00 0.81
C ARG A 27 12.71 2.23 0.43
N TYR A 28 12.12 3.36 0.82
CA TYR A 28 10.73 3.69 0.47
C TYR A 28 10.55 3.88 -1.05
N PHE A 29 11.52 4.45 -1.75
CA PHE A 29 11.51 4.48 -3.21
C PHE A 29 11.49 3.06 -3.79
N MET A 30 12.44 2.21 -3.38
CA MET A 30 12.57 0.85 -3.90
C MET A 30 11.31 -0.01 -3.65
N LEU A 31 10.72 0.07 -2.46
CA LEU A 31 9.50 -0.69 -2.13
C LEU A 31 8.29 -0.17 -2.90
N THR A 32 8.17 1.15 -3.08
CA THR A 32 7.09 1.74 -3.86
C THR A 32 7.23 1.42 -5.35
N ASP A 33 8.46 1.41 -5.87
CA ASP A 33 8.75 0.99 -7.24
C ASP A 33 8.34 -0.46 -7.49
N ARG A 34 8.67 -1.38 -6.56
CA ARG A 34 8.22 -2.77 -6.61
C ARG A 34 6.69 -2.89 -6.64
N LEU A 35 6.00 -2.07 -5.85
CA LEU A 35 4.53 -2.04 -5.85
C LEU A 35 3.99 -1.54 -7.19
N ILE A 36 4.56 -0.50 -7.77
CA ILE A 36 4.17 0.02 -9.10
C ILE A 36 4.38 -1.04 -10.18
N HIS A 37 5.53 -1.73 -10.19
CA HIS A 37 5.76 -2.86 -11.09
C HIS A 37 4.73 -3.97 -10.93
N THR A 38 4.34 -4.27 -9.68
CA THR A 38 3.29 -5.26 -9.40
C THR A 38 1.95 -4.83 -9.98
N ILE A 39 1.63 -3.54 -9.93
CA ILE A 39 0.42 -2.96 -10.51
C ILE A 39 0.45 -3.04 -12.04
N GLN A 40 1.56 -2.62 -12.67
CA GLN A 40 1.71 -2.61 -14.12
C GLN A 40 1.74 -4.02 -14.73
N SER A 41 2.23 -5.01 -13.98
CA SER A 41 2.25 -6.42 -14.41
C SER A 41 0.86 -7.07 -14.44
N GLY A 42 -0.16 -6.45 -13.82
CA GLY A 42 -1.52 -6.97 -13.82
C GLY A 42 -1.74 -8.24 -12.97
N ILE A 43 -2.84 -8.93 -13.24
CA ILE A 43 -3.23 -10.21 -12.62
C ILE A 43 -3.41 -11.25 -13.72
N GLU A 44 -2.85 -12.42 -13.46
CA GLU A 44 -3.12 -13.63 -14.22
C GLU A 44 -4.53 -14.15 -13.92
N VAL A 45 -5.38 -14.22 -14.94
CA VAL A 45 -6.76 -14.69 -14.87
C VAL A 45 -6.91 -15.90 -15.79
N ARG A 46 -7.57 -16.95 -15.31
CA ARG A 46 -7.89 -18.10 -16.17
C ARG A 46 -9.00 -17.74 -17.14
N ALA A 47 -8.74 -17.92 -18.43
CA ALA A 47 -9.73 -17.70 -19.47
C ALA A 47 -10.81 -18.80 -19.46
N ALA A 48 -12.02 -18.46 -19.92
CA ALA A 48 -13.16 -19.39 -19.96
C ALA A 48 -12.92 -20.60 -20.86
N GLU A 49 -12.14 -20.43 -21.93
CA GLU A 49 -11.83 -21.46 -22.94
C GLU A 49 -10.58 -22.30 -22.58
N GLY A 50 -10.02 -22.09 -21.38
CA GLY A 50 -8.73 -22.62 -20.99
C GLY A 50 -7.59 -21.68 -21.39
N GLY A 51 -6.54 -21.61 -20.58
CA GLY A 51 -5.42 -20.69 -20.76
C GLY A 51 -5.36 -19.55 -19.75
N VAL A 52 -4.41 -18.66 -19.96
CA VAL A 52 -4.04 -17.57 -19.05
C VAL A 52 -4.16 -16.24 -19.79
N GLU A 53 -4.95 -15.32 -19.24
CA GLU A 53 -5.09 -13.94 -19.68
C GLU A 53 -4.49 -13.01 -18.61
N TYR A 54 -3.69 -12.02 -19.01
CA TYR A 54 -3.19 -10.98 -18.10
C TYR A 54 -4.09 -9.76 -18.17
N LYS A 55 -4.74 -9.43 -17.05
CA LYS A 55 -5.61 -8.25 -16.93
C LYS A 55 -4.92 -7.13 -16.16
N SER A 56 -5.06 -5.91 -16.66
CA SER A 56 -4.61 -4.69 -15.95
C SER A 56 -5.35 -4.52 -14.63
N ILE A 57 -4.70 -3.90 -13.64
CA ILE A 57 -5.34 -3.56 -12.36
C ILE A 57 -6.27 -2.36 -12.55
N ASP A 58 -7.55 -2.52 -12.23
CA ASP A 58 -8.53 -1.43 -12.22
C ASP A 58 -8.50 -0.65 -10.90
N VAL A 59 -8.28 -1.37 -9.78
CA VAL A 59 -8.37 -0.83 -8.42
C VAL A 59 -7.22 -1.32 -7.55
N VAL A 60 -6.59 -0.41 -6.82
CA VAL A 60 -5.69 -0.74 -5.71
C VAL A 60 -6.44 -0.52 -4.40
N LEU A 61 -6.65 -1.60 -3.67
CA LEU A 61 -7.43 -1.65 -2.44
C LEU A 61 -6.50 -1.79 -1.24
N PHE A 62 -6.24 -0.68 -0.54
CA PHE A 62 -5.36 -0.67 0.63
C PHE A 62 -6.10 -1.14 1.88
N LEU A 63 -5.48 -2.04 2.65
CA LEU A 63 -5.91 -2.35 4.00
C LEU A 63 -5.67 -1.12 4.88
N ASP A 64 -6.76 -0.48 5.27
CA ASP A 64 -6.80 0.86 5.85
C ASP A 64 -6.07 0.93 7.20
N LYS A 65 -5.75 2.15 7.62
CA LYS A 65 -4.84 2.56 8.70
C LYS A 65 -3.40 2.61 8.24
N SER A 66 -2.65 1.53 8.39
CA SER A 66 -1.20 1.53 8.25
C SER A 66 -0.72 1.49 6.81
N ALA A 67 -1.56 1.06 5.86
CA ALA A 67 -1.27 1.16 4.43
C ALA A 67 -1.68 2.51 3.81
N ARG A 68 -2.27 3.45 4.57
CA ARG A 68 -2.59 4.79 4.03
C ARG A 68 -1.35 5.56 3.57
N PRO A 69 -0.25 5.65 4.36
CA PRO A 69 0.94 6.35 3.90
C PRO A 69 1.58 5.69 2.67
N VAL A 70 1.46 4.37 2.51
CA VAL A 70 1.86 3.67 1.28
C VAL A 70 1.09 4.19 0.07
N SER A 71 -0.20 4.45 0.21
CA SER A 71 -0.99 5.05 -0.87
C SER A 71 -0.61 6.50 -1.18
N TRP A 72 0.03 7.22 -0.25
CA TRP A 72 0.52 8.58 -0.51
C TRP A 72 1.82 8.52 -1.31
N LEU A 73 2.76 7.67 -0.88
CA LEU A 73 3.97 7.34 -1.64
C LEU A 73 3.63 6.89 -3.07
N LEU A 74 2.67 5.95 -3.22
CA LEU A 74 2.23 5.48 -4.52
C LEU A 74 1.76 6.62 -5.42
N ARG A 75 0.89 7.50 -4.92
CA ARG A 75 0.35 8.63 -5.70
C ARG A 75 1.44 9.60 -6.14
N ASP A 76 2.31 9.96 -5.21
CA ASP A 76 3.32 10.99 -5.45
C ASP A 76 4.45 10.47 -6.34
N LEU A 77 4.73 9.16 -6.29
CA LEU A 77 5.77 8.53 -7.12
C LEU A 77 5.28 7.96 -8.44
N TRP A 78 3.97 7.75 -8.61
CA TRP A 78 3.40 7.20 -9.85
C TRP A 78 3.88 7.93 -11.11
N PRO A 79 3.85 9.28 -11.20
CA PRO A 79 4.23 9.99 -12.42
C PRO A 79 5.68 9.76 -12.84
N VAL A 80 6.56 9.42 -11.89
CA VAL A 80 8.00 9.26 -12.12
C VAL A 80 8.36 7.80 -12.33
N LEU A 81 7.87 6.92 -11.45
CA LEU A 81 8.26 5.51 -11.41
C LEU A 81 7.49 4.63 -12.40
N ALA A 82 6.22 4.95 -12.68
CA ALA A 82 5.40 4.21 -13.65
C ALA A 82 5.71 4.60 -15.10
N GLN A 83 6.49 5.66 -15.31
CA GLN A 83 6.90 6.12 -16.63
C GLN A 83 7.78 5.07 -17.33
N ASP A 84 7.44 4.75 -18.57
CA ASP A 84 8.23 3.86 -19.41
C ASP A 84 9.45 4.58 -20.05
N SER A 85 10.18 3.88 -20.91
CA SER A 85 11.35 4.43 -21.60
C SER A 85 11.01 5.47 -22.67
N ALA A 86 9.77 5.49 -23.17
CA ALA A 86 9.28 6.48 -24.13
C ALA A 86 8.73 7.74 -23.46
N GLY A 87 8.68 7.75 -22.12
CA GLY A 87 8.17 8.87 -21.33
C GLY A 87 6.66 8.81 -21.09
N PHE A 88 5.99 7.74 -21.52
CA PHE A 88 4.56 7.55 -21.29
C PHE A 88 4.30 7.10 -19.85
N VAL A 89 3.30 7.72 -19.21
CA VAL A 89 2.85 7.38 -17.87
C VAL A 89 1.46 6.75 -17.98
N PRO A 90 1.28 5.47 -17.63
CA PRO A 90 -0.05 4.86 -17.66
C PRO A 90 -0.97 5.51 -16.64
N ALA A 91 -2.28 5.43 -16.89
CA ALA A 91 -3.28 5.89 -15.93
C ALA A 91 -3.16 5.12 -14.61
N MET A 92 -3.16 5.83 -13.49
CA MET A 92 -3.12 5.21 -12.17
C MET A 92 -4.46 4.50 -11.87
N PRO A 93 -4.45 3.25 -11.38
CA PRO A 93 -5.67 2.58 -10.98
C PRO A 93 -6.40 3.34 -9.87
N GLU A 94 -7.70 3.10 -9.74
CA GLU A 94 -8.48 3.74 -8.69
C GLU A 94 -8.04 3.26 -7.30
N ILE A 95 -7.76 4.20 -6.39
CA ILE A 95 -7.38 3.87 -5.02
C ILE A 95 -8.63 3.81 -4.13
N ARG A 96 -8.77 2.72 -3.38
CA ARG A 96 -9.82 2.51 -2.37
C ARG A 96 -9.21 1.96 -1.08
N TYR A 97 -9.98 2.03 0.01
CA TYR A 97 -9.55 1.62 1.34
C TYR A 97 -10.62 0.74 1.99
N ILE A 98 -10.17 -0.29 2.72
CA ILE A 98 -11.04 -1.15 3.54
C ILE A 98 -10.36 -1.45 4.87
N ASN A 99 -11.11 -1.48 5.95
CA ASN A 99 -10.59 -1.81 7.28
C ASN A 99 -11.06 -3.22 7.66
N ILE A 100 -10.16 -4.21 7.57
CA ILE A 100 -10.43 -5.60 7.93
C ILE A 100 -9.47 -6.02 9.05
N GLY A 101 -10.01 -6.62 10.12
CA GLY A 101 -9.24 -7.04 11.29
C GLY A 101 -8.49 -8.36 11.11
N LYS A 102 -7.55 -8.64 12.01
CA LYS A 102 -6.68 -9.83 11.95
C LYS A 102 -7.39 -11.13 12.31
N ASP A 103 -8.44 -11.10 13.14
CA ASP A 103 -9.00 -12.29 13.79
C ASP A 103 -10.52 -12.41 13.66
N GLN A 104 -11.11 -11.89 12.58
CA GLN A 104 -12.55 -11.99 12.37
C GLN A 104 -12.90 -13.27 11.62
N GLN A 105 -13.69 -14.14 12.24
CA GLN A 105 -14.36 -15.22 11.52
C GLN A 105 -15.29 -14.59 10.48
N VAL A 106 -15.08 -14.91 9.20
CA VAL A 106 -15.89 -14.34 8.11
C VAL A 106 -17.30 -14.92 8.17
N THR A 107 -18.26 -14.10 8.62
CA THR A 107 -19.68 -14.46 8.69
C THR A 107 -20.42 -14.07 7.39
N PRO A 108 -21.61 -14.63 7.11
CA PRO A 108 -22.48 -14.15 6.03
C PRO A 108 -22.81 -12.66 6.15
N ASP A 109 -23.01 -12.17 7.38
CA ASP A 109 -23.22 -10.75 7.67
C ASP A 109 -22.04 -9.90 7.19
N ASP A 110 -20.80 -10.32 7.43
CA ASP A 110 -19.60 -9.60 6.99
C ASP A 110 -19.54 -9.46 5.47
N VAL A 111 -19.94 -10.51 4.75
CA VAL A 111 -20.01 -10.52 3.29
C VAL A 111 -21.01 -9.47 2.79
N MET A 112 -22.21 -9.46 3.37
CA MET A 112 -23.27 -8.51 3.01
C MET A 112 -22.86 -7.07 3.34
N ARG A 113 -22.32 -6.86 4.54
CA ARG A 113 -21.87 -5.54 5.03
C ARG A 113 -20.72 -4.97 4.21
N LEU A 114 -19.74 -5.81 3.82
CA LEU A 114 -18.66 -5.38 2.95
C LEU A 114 -19.17 -5.05 1.55
N ARG A 115 -20.06 -5.87 0.98
CA ARG A 115 -20.67 -5.57 -0.32
C ARG A 115 -21.42 -4.23 -0.32
N ALA A 116 -22.15 -3.94 0.75
CA ALA A 116 -22.85 -2.67 0.95
C ALA A 116 -21.92 -1.43 0.92
N VAL A 117 -20.61 -1.56 1.21
CA VAL A 117 -19.64 -0.45 1.11
C VAL A 117 -19.52 0.05 -0.34
N PHE A 118 -19.60 -0.87 -1.30
CA PHE A 118 -19.30 -0.64 -2.71
C PHE A 118 -20.53 -0.69 -3.62
N MET A 119 -21.72 -0.94 -3.06
CA MET A 119 -22.97 -1.05 -3.80
C MET A 119 -23.32 0.24 -4.58
N GLN A 120 -23.91 0.07 -5.76
CA GLN A 120 -24.40 1.15 -6.61
C GLN A 120 -25.90 0.93 -6.97
N PRO A 121 -26.74 1.99 -6.95
CA PRO A 121 -26.47 3.33 -6.43
C PRO A 121 -26.31 3.33 -4.90
N LYS A 122 -25.65 4.35 -4.34
CA LYS A 122 -25.49 4.48 -2.88
C LYS A 122 -26.84 4.77 -2.21
N ASN A 123 -27.52 3.73 -1.73
CA ASN A 123 -28.75 3.88 -0.97
C ASN A 123 -28.43 3.92 0.53
N ARG A 124 -28.85 4.98 1.23
CA ARG A 124 -28.63 5.14 2.69
C ARG A 124 -29.60 4.32 3.54
N ARG A 125 -30.70 3.82 2.97
CA ARG A 125 -31.69 2.96 3.62
C ARG A 125 -31.52 1.54 3.10
N LEU A 126 -30.51 0.84 3.62
CA LEU A 126 -30.29 -0.56 3.26
C LEU A 126 -31.06 -1.45 4.22
N VAL A 127 -31.96 -2.26 3.64
CA VAL A 127 -32.44 -3.48 4.26
C VAL A 127 -31.44 -4.58 3.86
N ALA A 128 -31.12 -5.50 4.79
CA ALA A 128 -30.15 -6.56 4.54
C ALA A 128 -30.57 -7.46 3.34
N GLU A 129 -31.87 -7.64 3.12
CA GLU A 129 -32.41 -8.44 2.03
C GLU A 129 -31.99 -7.90 0.64
N GLY A 130 -31.42 -8.79 -0.18
CA GLY A 130 -31.05 -8.51 -1.57
C GLY A 130 -29.77 -7.70 -1.78
N VAL A 131 -28.94 -7.46 -0.74
CA VAL A 131 -27.66 -6.76 -0.90
C VAL A 131 -26.68 -7.54 -1.79
N ILE A 132 -26.71 -8.88 -1.73
CA ILE A 132 -25.83 -9.75 -2.51
C ILE A 132 -26.10 -9.61 -4.02
N ASP A 133 -27.36 -9.50 -4.42
CA ASP A 133 -27.74 -9.50 -5.84
C ASP A 133 -27.67 -8.11 -6.49
N ARG A 134 -27.40 -7.05 -5.70
CA ARG A 134 -27.29 -5.70 -6.23
C ARG A 134 -25.93 -5.43 -6.85
N PRO A 135 -25.86 -4.64 -7.95
CA PRO A 135 -24.60 -4.23 -8.54
C PRO A 135 -23.67 -3.52 -7.54
N SER A 136 -22.39 -3.85 -7.61
CA SER A 136 -21.32 -3.21 -6.86
C SER A 136 -20.29 -2.58 -7.80
N PHE A 137 -19.69 -1.48 -7.35
CA PHE A 137 -18.54 -0.85 -8.00
C PHE A 137 -17.38 -1.82 -8.26
N LEU A 138 -17.19 -2.83 -7.41
CA LEU A 138 -16.09 -3.77 -7.55
C LEU A 138 -16.38 -4.93 -8.51
N ASP A 139 -17.63 -5.16 -8.89
CA ASP A 139 -18.00 -6.31 -9.71
C ASP A 139 -17.27 -6.28 -11.06
N ASN A 140 -16.81 -7.45 -11.53
CA ASN A 140 -16.05 -7.66 -12.77
C ASN A 140 -14.71 -6.90 -12.88
N LYS A 141 -14.18 -6.37 -11.77
CA LYS A 141 -12.88 -5.67 -11.77
C LYS A 141 -11.71 -6.60 -11.43
N THR A 142 -10.52 -6.12 -11.76
CA THR A 142 -9.23 -6.70 -11.37
C THR A 142 -8.62 -5.83 -10.28
N ILE A 143 -8.43 -6.40 -9.08
CA ILE A 143 -8.12 -5.64 -7.86
C ILE A 143 -6.85 -6.16 -7.20
N LEU A 144 -5.89 -5.25 -6.97
CA LEU A 144 -4.72 -5.49 -6.14
C LEU A 144 -5.00 -5.06 -4.70
N VAL A 145 -5.02 -6.00 -3.77
CA VAL A 145 -5.17 -5.75 -2.34
C VAL A 145 -3.80 -5.58 -1.70
N VAL A 146 -3.55 -4.44 -1.07
CA VAL A 146 -2.24 -4.07 -0.54
C VAL A 146 -2.30 -3.94 0.98
N ASP A 147 -1.46 -4.71 1.65
CA ASP A 147 -1.14 -4.56 3.08
C ASP A 147 0.25 -3.91 3.22
N GLU A 148 0.50 -3.18 4.31
CA GLU A 148 1.79 -2.47 4.45
C GLU A 148 2.95 -3.41 4.74
N VAL A 149 2.77 -4.33 5.69
CA VAL A 149 3.86 -5.13 6.27
C VAL A 149 3.42 -6.58 6.44
N ARG A 150 4.15 -7.51 5.83
CA ARG A 150 3.94 -8.94 6.02
C ARG A 150 4.58 -9.45 7.30
N ALA A 151 3.80 -9.61 8.37
CA ALA A 151 4.21 -10.39 9.55
C ALA A 151 3.88 -11.88 9.36
N THR A 152 2.67 -12.29 9.71
CA THR A 152 2.18 -13.66 9.47
C THR A 152 1.40 -13.77 8.15
N GLY A 153 0.99 -12.63 7.58
CA GLY A 153 0.12 -12.54 6.43
C GLY A 153 -1.35 -12.88 6.70
N LYS A 154 -1.75 -13.08 7.97
CA LYS A 154 -3.14 -13.40 8.34
C LYS A 154 -4.13 -12.32 7.92
N THR A 155 -3.81 -11.04 8.13
CA THR A 155 -4.68 -9.91 7.76
C THR A 155 -5.07 -9.95 6.29
N LEU A 156 -4.08 -10.01 5.39
CA LEU A 156 -4.31 -10.04 3.95
C LEU A 156 -5.05 -11.30 3.51
N LYS A 157 -4.73 -12.46 4.09
CA LYS A 157 -5.48 -13.71 3.82
C LYS A 157 -6.95 -13.58 4.18
N ASN A 158 -7.27 -13.04 5.36
CA ASN A 158 -8.64 -12.84 5.82
C ASN A 158 -9.36 -11.79 4.96
N ALA A 159 -8.68 -10.71 4.59
CA ALA A 159 -9.22 -9.70 3.69
C ALA A 159 -9.60 -10.30 2.33
N LEU A 160 -8.70 -11.08 1.73
CA LEU A 160 -8.97 -11.77 0.46
C LEU A 160 -10.13 -12.77 0.57
N LEU A 161 -10.27 -13.46 1.70
CA LEU A 161 -11.36 -14.40 1.92
C LEU A 161 -12.72 -13.71 1.90
N VAL A 162 -12.90 -12.64 2.67
CA VAL A 162 -14.19 -11.92 2.72
C VAL A 162 -14.46 -11.16 1.41
N LEU A 163 -13.43 -10.60 0.77
CA LEU A 163 -13.56 -9.92 -0.53
C LEU A 163 -14.05 -10.87 -1.63
N ARG A 164 -13.43 -12.05 -1.76
CA ARG A 164 -13.83 -13.05 -2.77
C ARG A 164 -15.26 -13.56 -2.56
N ARG A 165 -15.70 -13.67 -1.30
CA ARG A 165 -17.10 -14.01 -0.99
C ARG A 165 -18.07 -12.87 -1.29
N SER A 166 -17.63 -11.62 -1.13
CA SER A 166 -18.47 -10.42 -1.32
C SER A 166 -18.60 -10.00 -2.78
N PHE A 167 -17.61 -10.32 -3.61
CA PHE A 167 -17.54 -9.94 -5.02
C PHE A 167 -17.07 -11.13 -5.86
N PRO A 168 -17.95 -12.12 -6.12
CA PRO A 168 -17.57 -13.40 -6.72
C PRO A 168 -17.06 -13.27 -8.16
N THR A 169 -17.46 -12.22 -8.89
CA THR A 169 -17.02 -11.96 -10.26
C THR A 169 -15.73 -11.14 -10.35
N THR A 170 -15.13 -10.78 -9.22
CA THR A 170 -13.95 -9.90 -9.15
C THR A 170 -12.67 -10.71 -8.99
N HIS A 171 -11.62 -10.33 -9.72
CA HIS A 171 -10.32 -10.98 -9.62
C HIS A 171 -9.46 -10.25 -8.59
N PHE A 172 -9.04 -10.96 -7.53
CA PHE A 172 -8.23 -10.39 -6.46
C PHE A 172 -6.83 -11.01 -6.40
N ARG A 173 -5.81 -10.15 -6.34
CA ARG A 173 -4.43 -10.49 -5.99
C ARG A 173 -4.03 -9.74 -4.73
N GLY A 174 -3.42 -10.43 -3.77
CA GLY A 174 -2.85 -9.79 -2.59
C GLY A 174 -1.37 -9.50 -2.77
N THR A 175 -0.89 -8.39 -2.23
CA THR A 175 0.54 -8.09 -2.09
C THR A 175 0.82 -7.35 -0.78
N TYR A 176 2.09 -7.33 -0.40
CA TYR A 176 2.58 -6.54 0.72
C TYR A 176 3.57 -5.50 0.17
N TRP A 177 3.53 -4.29 0.71
CA TRP A 177 4.51 -3.27 0.35
C TRP A 177 5.89 -3.57 0.94
N MET A 178 5.93 -4.13 2.16
CA MET A 178 7.13 -4.52 2.87
C MET A 178 6.98 -5.92 3.49
N ASP A 179 8.06 -6.70 3.52
CA ASP A 179 8.13 -7.95 4.29
C ASP A 179 8.72 -7.65 5.69
N SER A 180 8.05 -8.03 6.78
CA SER A 180 8.70 -8.07 8.10
C SER A 180 9.39 -9.41 8.28
N ILE A 181 10.61 -9.42 8.79
CA ILE A 181 11.45 -10.62 8.81
C ILE A 181 11.34 -11.31 10.17
N GLY A 182 10.82 -12.54 10.15
CA GLY A 182 11.49 -13.66 10.79
C GLY A 182 12.58 -14.16 9.85
N VAL A 183 13.81 -14.28 10.36
CA VAL A 183 15.06 -14.53 9.65
C VAL A 183 14.96 -15.65 8.60
N GLN A 184 15.17 -15.33 7.33
CA GLN A 184 15.66 -16.27 6.31
C GLN A 184 16.16 -15.52 5.06
N ASN A 185 17.48 -15.35 4.92
CA ASN A 185 18.27 -16.04 3.89
C ASN A 185 19.70 -15.51 3.79
N GLN A 186 20.61 -16.46 3.53
CA GLN A 186 22.04 -16.31 3.36
C GLN A 186 22.36 -15.48 2.11
N GLY A 187 22.84 -14.27 2.34
CA GLY A 187 23.41 -13.37 1.34
C GLY A 187 23.96 -12.13 2.06
N PRO A 188 24.90 -11.38 1.47
CA PRO A 188 25.49 -10.19 2.11
C PRO A 188 24.47 -9.05 2.36
N PHE A 189 23.21 -9.22 1.95
CA PHE A 189 22.13 -8.24 2.07
C PHE A 189 20.99 -8.70 3.01
N ALA A 190 21.28 -9.57 3.98
CA ALA A 190 20.32 -10.00 5.00
C ALA A 190 19.71 -8.78 5.72
N THR A 191 18.45 -8.46 5.40
CA THR A 191 17.71 -7.35 5.99
C THR A 191 17.27 -7.69 7.40
N MET A 192 17.75 -6.95 8.40
CA MET A 192 17.11 -6.91 9.73
C MET A 192 15.79 -6.13 9.65
N GLY A 193 14.76 -6.67 10.32
CA GLY A 193 13.37 -6.22 10.20
C GLY A 193 13.13 -4.83 10.78
N GLU A 194 12.52 -3.96 9.98
CA GLU A 194 12.10 -2.63 10.41
C GLU A 194 10.69 -2.39 9.89
N ASN A 195 9.80 -2.01 10.79
CA ASN A 195 8.48 -1.51 10.42
C ASN A 195 8.63 -0.07 9.90
N PRO A 196 7.80 0.39 8.95
CA PRO A 196 7.85 1.79 8.53
C PRO A 196 7.54 2.72 9.71
N VAL A 197 8.00 3.97 9.63
CA VAL A 197 7.97 4.92 10.76
C VAL A 197 6.56 5.19 11.31
N TRP A 198 5.52 4.98 10.48
CA TRP A 198 4.11 5.12 10.84
C TRP A 198 3.43 3.81 11.29
N TYR A 199 4.14 2.68 11.26
CA TYR A 199 3.63 1.40 11.75
C TYR A 199 3.98 1.23 13.23
N ARG A 200 3.10 1.81 14.04
CA ARG A 200 3.11 1.73 15.51
C ARG A 200 1.94 0.88 16.01
N SER A 201 2.19 -0.13 16.84
CA SER A 201 1.13 -0.99 17.37
C SER A 201 0.33 -0.31 18.48
N ASP A 202 0.93 0.67 19.15
CA ASP A 202 0.39 1.39 20.31
C ASP A 202 -0.49 2.59 19.93
N THR A 203 -0.44 3.06 18.68
CA THR A 203 -1.20 4.23 18.25
C THR A 203 -1.57 4.20 16.76
N ASP A 204 -2.71 4.83 16.44
CA ASP A 204 -3.14 5.10 15.07
C ASP A 204 -2.72 6.50 14.58
N ILE A 205 -2.11 7.32 15.44
CA ILE A 205 -1.60 8.67 15.10
C ILE A 205 -0.53 8.57 14.01
N GLY A 206 -0.50 9.52 13.09
CA GLY A 206 0.39 9.53 11.92
C GLY A 206 -0.21 8.88 10.68
N ARG A 207 -1.31 8.13 10.81
CA ARG A 207 -1.98 7.44 9.70
C ARG A 207 -3.11 8.27 9.06
N GLY A 208 -3.52 9.35 9.72
CA GLY A 208 -4.60 10.24 9.27
C GLY A 208 -6.01 9.69 9.50
N VAL A 209 -6.12 8.48 10.07
CA VAL A 209 -7.38 7.85 10.48
C VAL A 209 -7.19 7.02 11.74
N LYS A 210 -8.27 6.85 12.50
CA LYS A 210 -8.34 5.95 13.65
C LYS A 210 -9.02 4.64 13.31
N SER A 211 -8.71 3.61 14.10
CA SER A 211 -9.42 2.33 14.11
C SER A 211 -10.92 2.52 14.21
N LYS A 212 -11.65 1.47 13.82
CA LYS A 212 -13.08 1.35 14.09
C LYS A 212 -13.25 1.61 15.59
N GLY A 213 -14.08 2.57 15.98
CA GLY A 213 -14.42 2.73 17.39
C GLY A 213 -14.98 1.39 17.88
N VAL A 214 -14.52 0.92 19.04
CA VAL A 214 -15.15 -0.20 19.76
C VAL A 214 -16.65 -0.01 19.66
N SER A 215 -17.38 -1.08 19.31
CA SER A 215 -18.84 -1.09 19.37
C SER A 215 -19.26 -0.32 20.62
N MET A 216 -20.02 0.76 20.43
CA MET A 216 -20.59 1.48 21.55
C MET A 216 -21.30 0.45 22.43
N PRO A 217 -21.17 0.52 23.76
CA PRO A 217 -21.70 -0.50 24.65
C PRO A 217 -23.14 -0.83 24.27
N ASN A 218 -23.44 -2.12 24.17
CA ASN A 218 -24.81 -2.63 24.05
C ASN A 218 -25.69 -1.92 25.08
N GLY A 219 -26.56 -0.99 24.66
CA GLY A 219 -27.32 -0.18 25.61
C GLY A 219 -28.39 0.72 25.00
N ASP A 220 -28.20 1.25 23.79
CA ASP A 220 -29.20 2.15 23.20
C ASP A 220 -29.99 1.47 22.08
N ASN A 221 -31.24 1.13 22.37
CA ASN A 221 -32.29 0.65 21.45
C ASN A 221 -32.67 1.71 20.40
N ASN A 222 -31.71 2.22 19.62
CA ASN A 222 -31.98 3.14 18.52
C ASN A 222 -32.03 2.39 17.18
N PRO A 223 -33.23 2.08 16.63
CA PRO A 223 -33.39 1.35 15.38
C PRO A 223 -32.81 2.10 14.16
N TYR A 224 -32.52 3.40 14.27
CA TYR A 224 -31.88 4.18 13.23
C TYR A 224 -30.34 4.02 13.17
N ARG A 225 -29.72 3.28 14.11
CA ARG A 225 -28.26 3.04 14.11
C ARG A 225 -27.83 1.69 13.56
N ALA A 226 -28.74 0.70 13.54
CA ALA A 226 -28.57 -0.55 12.79
C ALA A 226 -28.47 -0.33 11.26
N SER A 227 -28.82 0.87 10.78
CA SER A 227 -28.95 1.20 9.36
C SER A 227 -27.66 1.65 8.66
N ARG A 228 -26.46 1.29 9.16
CA ARG A 228 -25.20 1.55 8.45
C ARG A 228 -24.34 0.30 8.36
N LEU A 229 -24.90 -0.74 7.71
CA LEU A 229 -24.28 -2.04 7.43
C LEU A 229 -22.79 -1.97 7.03
N SER A 230 -22.34 -0.90 6.35
CA SER A 230 -20.99 -0.76 5.81
C SER A 230 -19.94 -0.13 6.74
N TRP A 231 -20.33 0.39 7.91
CA TRP A 231 -19.43 1.18 8.77
C TRP A 231 -18.31 0.37 9.39
N ASP A 232 -18.54 -0.92 9.58
CA ASP A 232 -17.55 -1.83 10.13
C ASP A 232 -16.39 -2.06 9.17
N PHE A 233 -16.44 -1.64 7.91
CA PHE A 233 -15.35 -1.85 6.95
C PHE A 233 -14.61 -0.56 6.58
N LEU A 234 -14.88 0.56 7.26
CA LEU A 234 -14.27 1.85 6.98
C LEU A 234 -13.57 2.42 8.23
N SER A 235 -12.37 2.97 8.08
CA SER A 235 -11.72 3.72 9.16
C SER A 235 -12.41 5.06 9.40
N ARG A 236 -12.29 5.59 10.62
CA ARG A 236 -12.88 6.87 10.99
C ARG A 236 -11.85 7.99 10.86
N ARG A 237 -12.32 9.18 10.46
CA ARG A 237 -11.51 10.40 10.58
C ARG A 237 -11.36 10.77 12.06
N TRP A 238 -10.27 11.44 12.36
CA TRP A 238 -10.10 12.10 13.65
C TRP A 238 -11.03 13.32 13.72
N GLU A 239 -11.44 13.67 14.95
CA GLU A 239 -12.22 14.89 15.22
C GLU A 239 -11.30 16.12 15.21
N SER A 240 -10.08 15.96 15.73
CA SER A 240 -8.99 16.93 15.61
C SER A 240 -8.02 16.55 14.47
N PRO A 241 -7.26 17.50 13.92
CA PRO A 241 -6.24 17.20 12.92
C PRO A 241 -5.14 16.26 13.47
N ASP A 242 -4.80 15.22 12.70
CA ASP A 242 -3.63 14.37 12.96
C ASP A 242 -2.38 15.08 12.42
N LEU A 243 -1.75 15.91 13.26
CA LEU A 243 -0.58 16.71 12.90
C LEU A 243 0.60 15.87 12.40
N LEU A 244 0.78 14.67 12.98
CA LEU A 244 1.84 13.77 12.53
C LEU A 244 1.55 13.24 11.12
N SER A 245 0.28 12.95 10.80
CA SER A 245 -0.10 12.57 9.43
C SER A 245 0.07 13.72 8.44
N GLN A 246 -0.17 14.97 8.85
CA GLN A 246 0.06 16.14 7.99
C GLN A 246 1.54 16.29 7.67
N LYS A 247 2.39 16.30 8.71
CA LYS A 247 3.85 16.37 8.53
C LYS A 247 4.39 15.18 7.72
N LEU A 248 3.88 13.97 7.93
CA LEU A 248 4.27 12.81 7.12
C LEU A 248 3.93 12.98 5.64
N ARG A 249 2.77 13.58 5.30
CA ARG A 249 2.40 13.88 3.91
C ARG A 249 3.31 14.94 3.30
N GLU A 250 3.67 15.95 4.08
CA GLU A 250 4.62 16.99 3.66
C GLU A 250 6.00 16.40 3.40
N ASP A 251 6.50 15.56 4.31
CA ASP A 251 7.78 14.87 4.16
C ASP A 251 7.79 13.94 2.96
N ILE A 252 6.72 13.17 2.72
CA ILE A 252 6.58 12.33 1.53
C ILE A 252 6.60 13.20 0.28
N LYS A 253 5.79 14.27 0.23
CA LYS A 253 5.73 15.15 -0.94
C LYS A 253 7.07 15.84 -1.21
N HIS A 254 7.78 16.26 -0.17
CA HIS A 254 9.10 16.83 -0.32
C HIS A 254 10.09 15.78 -0.84
N LEU A 255 10.11 14.58 -0.24
CA LEU A 255 10.97 13.48 -0.68
C LEU A 255 10.77 13.11 -2.15
N THR A 256 9.53 13.10 -2.63
CA THR A 256 9.23 12.71 -4.02
C THR A 256 9.49 13.80 -5.04
N THR A 257 9.49 15.07 -4.63
CA THR A 257 9.75 16.23 -5.50
C THR A 257 11.21 16.67 -5.48
N HIS A 258 11.87 16.55 -4.34
CA HIS A 258 13.26 16.92 -4.11
C HIS A 258 13.97 15.81 -3.32
N PRO A 259 14.24 14.64 -3.96
CA PRO A 259 14.91 13.54 -3.30
C PRO A 259 16.28 13.96 -2.76
N ASP A 260 16.52 13.73 -1.49
CA ASP A 260 17.81 13.95 -0.82
C ASP A 260 18.70 12.68 -0.84
N VAL A 261 18.16 11.63 -1.43
CA VAL A 261 18.81 10.33 -1.67
C VAL A 261 18.49 9.88 -3.08
N PRO A 262 19.37 9.07 -3.70
CA PRO A 262 19.08 8.53 -5.02
C PRO A 262 17.79 7.71 -5.04
N ILE A 263 16.98 7.90 -6.08
CA ILE A 263 15.86 7.02 -6.39
C ILE A 263 16.43 5.70 -6.90
N ARG A 264 16.45 4.70 -6.01
CA ARG A 264 16.87 3.34 -6.34
C ARG A 264 15.70 2.55 -6.90
N ALA A 265 15.76 2.27 -8.19
CA ALA A 265 14.80 1.43 -8.88
C ALA A 265 14.92 -0.03 -8.44
N HIS A 266 13.81 -0.77 -8.48
CA HIS A 266 13.85 -2.22 -8.37
C HIS A 266 14.53 -2.79 -9.64
N PRO A 267 15.51 -3.70 -9.51
CA PRO A 267 16.16 -4.29 -10.67
C PRO A 267 15.14 -5.10 -11.49
N ALA A 268 15.15 -4.93 -12.81
CA ALA A 268 14.45 -5.83 -13.71
C ALA A 268 15.11 -7.21 -13.65
N ARG A 269 14.32 -8.29 -13.73
CA ARG A 269 14.85 -9.67 -13.72
C ARG A 269 15.26 -10.09 -15.13
N SER A 270 16.54 -9.98 -15.52
CA SER A 270 17.27 -10.85 -16.47
C SER A 270 18.65 -10.28 -16.86
N GLU A 271 19.48 -11.12 -17.50
CA GLU A 271 20.84 -10.95 -18.08
C GLU A 271 21.10 -9.63 -18.83
N ASP A 272 22.37 -9.36 -19.19
CA ASP A 272 23.00 -8.16 -19.80
C ASP A 272 22.09 -7.08 -20.44
N GLU A 273 21.11 -7.42 -21.28
CA GLU A 273 20.13 -6.46 -21.81
C GLU A 273 19.28 -5.79 -20.70
N GLY A 274 18.95 -6.55 -19.66
CA GLY A 274 18.29 -6.07 -18.45
C GLY A 274 19.18 -5.13 -17.62
N PHE A 275 20.51 -5.29 -17.67
CA PHE A 275 21.43 -4.41 -16.95
C PHE A 275 21.52 -3.03 -17.60
N GLU A 276 21.66 -2.94 -18.92
CA GLU A 276 21.71 -1.66 -19.63
C GLU A 276 20.36 -0.90 -19.54
N LEU A 277 19.24 -1.62 -19.61
CA LEU A 277 17.92 -1.02 -19.37
C LEU A 277 17.78 -0.52 -17.93
N TYR A 278 18.25 -1.30 -16.95
CA TYR A 278 18.28 -0.89 -15.55
C TYR A 278 19.15 0.36 -15.35
N LYS A 279 20.35 0.38 -15.94
CA LYS A 279 21.27 1.52 -15.91
C LYS A 279 20.62 2.80 -16.44
N ARG A 280 20.05 2.75 -17.66
CA ARG A 280 19.33 3.88 -18.26
C ARG A 280 18.16 4.35 -17.42
N ARG A 281 17.42 3.41 -16.81
CA ARG A 281 16.32 3.74 -15.90
C ARG A 281 16.82 4.44 -14.64
N MET A 282 17.90 3.98 -14.04
CA MET A 282 18.51 4.60 -12.87
C MET A 282 18.97 6.03 -13.16
N GLU A 283 19.64 6.26 -14.29
CA GLU A 283 20.07 7.59 -14.72
C GLU A 283 18.88 8.52 -15.00
N ARG A 284 17.82 8.01 -15.65
CA ARG A 284 16.57 8.77 -15.86
C ARG A 284 15.91 9.20 -14.56
N LEU A 285 15.87 8.31 -13.56
CA LEU A 285 15.26 8.59 -12.26
C LEU A 285 16.09 9.55 -11.39
N ASN A 286 17.36 9.79 -11.75
CA ASN A 286 18.29 10.62 -11.01
C ASN A 286 18.97 11.62 -11.95
N PRO A 287 18.23 12.60 -12.49
CA PRO A 287 18.73 13.49 -13.52
C PRO A 287 19.98 14.25 -13.06
N GLY A 288 20.99 14.29 -13.91
CA GLY A 288 22.28 14.92 -13.62
C GLY A 288 23.31 14.02 -12.95
N LEU A 289 23.00 12.75 -12.70
CA LEU A 289 23.95 11.76 -12.18
C LEU A 289 24.12 10.60 -13.18
N THR A 290 25.37 10.16 -13.33
CA THR A 290 25.71 8.91 -14.04
C THR A 290 25.40 7.70 -13.15
N PHE A 291 25.23 6.53 -13.75
CA PHE A 291 25.02 5.29 -13.00
C PHE A 291 26.11 5.04 -11.95
N THR A 292 27.37 5.31 -12.28
CA THR A 292 28.49 5.13 -11.35
C THR A 292 28.39 6.05 -10.14
N GLU A 293 28.01 7.32 -10.33
CA GLU A 293 27.80 8.27 -9.24
C GLU A 293 26.61 7.87 -8.36
N ILE A 294 25.52 7.43 -8.98
CA ILE A 294 24.34 6.92 -8.27
C ILE A 294 24.74 5.73 -7.39
N MET A 295 25.45 4.75 -7.97
CA MET A 295 25.90 3.58 -7.23
C MET A 295 26.87 3.98 -6.11
N LYS A 296 27.78 4.93 -6.33
CA LYS A 296 28.67 5.45 -5.27
C LYS A 296 27.86 6.03 -4.11
N GLN A 297 26.89 6.89 -4.37
CA GLN A 297 26.02 7.46 -3.33
C GLN A 297 25.20 6.39 -2.60
N ILE A 298 24.70 5.37 -3.31
CA ILE A 298 24.02 4.24 -2.70
C ILE A 298 24.95 3.48 -1.76
N HIS A 299 26.20 3.20 -2.18
CA HIS A 299 27.18 2.54 -1.32
C HIS A 299 27.50 3.40 -0.09
N GLU A 300 27.74 4.70 -0.26
CA GLU A 300 27.96 5.62 0.87
C GLU A 300 26.82 5.59 1.88
N ILE A 301 25.55 5.56 1.44
CA ILE A 301 24.39 5.49 2.33
C ILE A 301 24.29 4.13 3.05
N LEU A 302 24.73 3.04 2.41
CA LEU A 302 24.63 1.68 2.95
C LEU A 302 25.85 1.24 3.79
N ASP A 303 27.04 1.74 3.46
CA ASP A 303 28.33 1.37 4.06
C ASP A 303 28.65 2.11 5.35
N VAL A 304 27.85 3.12 5.76
CA VAL A 304 27.90 3.75 7.10
C VAL A 304 27.68 2.73 8.25
N ARG A 305 27.42 1.46 7.92
CA ARG A 305 27.29 0.32 8.82
C ARG A 305 28.58 -0.51 9.04
N ARG A 306 29.74 -0.11 8.52
CA ARG A 306 31.04 -0.76 8.82
C ARG A 306 31.87 0.00 9.84
#